data_AF-A0A8J3DCU1-F1
#
_entry.id   AF-A0A8J3DCU1-F1
#
_cell.length_a   1.000
_cell.length_b   1.000
_cell.length_c   1.000
_cell.angle_alpha   90.00
_cell.angle_beta   90.00
_cell.angle_gamma   90.00
#
_symmetry.space_group_name_H-M   'P 1'
#
loop_
_entity.id
_entity.type
_entity.pdbx_description
1 polymer ?
#
loop_
_entity_poly.entity_id
_entity_poly.type
_entity_poly.pdbx_seq_one_letter_code
_entity_poly.pdbx_strand_id
1 'polypeptide(L)'
;MILRFLVLGTLLILSTLVMGQNQGFSNAADFGFSPDASGTENVAALQKAVDQTGTIIVSKPGTYKVAGTTYIGSNTTLDFGNGVILQKVNEVGPFSHVLLNKGALTKTYDEHITVRGLQVSVNGLDLVFNEVFGLRGQIAFFYVKDLKIEGFRCKDIMTAQFGIHVCTFEDLIIDDTILKGGKDGIHLGRGNRFRISNAVFETIDDGLALNAHDYATSNPELGWIENGVVEKCWDLRGDQKLVGYFCRILAGGWIDWKEGMEVQQADAVVSNGRVYRVNAQPDGTVYKSATRPTHTKGIVELDGIKWVMVQEDVQYVAGVRNVTFRDIYLEKPRTSFSIHFDNGKWSRSYYPGAQIPMQKQLVFDNIRVLHEGTNEFLGVDTPIDVITISNSSLKNGGIKFRSNKAMTDYRPTKINIYGTVFNAEKSMNLIENTVENKIIDLNTSNNIEVSDDFSAIVSPGNGKITINSDLTGLKK
;
A
#
# COMPACT_ATOMS: atom_id res chain seq x y z
N MET A 1 -9.32 -43.83 81.80
CA MET A 1 -10.18 -42.92 82.58
C MET A 1 -9.47 -41.56 82.51
N ILE A 2 -9.83 -40.51 81.78
CA ILE A 2 -11.05 -39.95 81.17
C ILE A 2 -10.56 -39.05 80.02
N LEU A 3 -10.79 -39.38 78.75
CA LEU A 3 -11.68 -38.72 77.77
C LEU A 3 -11.98 -37.22 78.02
N ARG A 4 -11.55 -36.33 77.11
CA ARG A 4 -12.46 -35.41 76.37
C ARG A 4 -11.76 -34.59 75.28
N PHE A 5 -12.31 -34.77 74.09
CA PHE A 5 -12.25 -34.02 72.84
C PHE A 5 -12.07 -32.50 72.97
N LEU A 6 -11.25 -31.93 72.09
CA LEU A 6 -11.64 -30.77 71.29
C LEU A 6 -10.96 -30.83 69.92
N VAL A 7 -11.77 -31.09 68.89
CA VAL A 7 -11.43 -30.97 67.47
C VAL A 7 -11.73 -29.52 67.09
N LEU A 8 -10.73 -28.76 66.67
CA LEU A 8 -10.94 -27.54 65.90
C LEU A 8 -10.13 -27.68 64.61
N GLY A 9 -10.85 -27.96 63.51
CA GLY A 9 -10.31 -27.95 62.17
C GLY A 9 -10.11 -26.53 61.70
N THR A 10 -8.91 -26.23 61.23
CA THR A 10 -8.66 -25.11 60.32
C THR A 10 -8.42 -25.71 58.93
N LEU A 11 -9.52 -25.85 58.21
CA LEU A 11 -9.57 -26.10 56.78
C LEU A 11 -8.99 -24.83 56.11
N LEU A 12 -7.72 -24.85 55.73
CA LEU A 12 -7.17 -23.82 54.84
C LEU A 12 -7.73 -24.12 53.45
N ILE A 13 -8.83 -23.44 53.11
CA ILE A 13 -9.37 -23.41 51.76
C ILE A 13 -8.31 -22.74 50.89
N LEU A 14 -7.58 -23.54 50.11
CA LEU A 14 -6.99 -23.08 48.85
C LEU A 14 -8.16 -22.56 48.02
N SER A 15 -8.43 -21.25 48.08
CA SER A 15 -9.21 -20.58 47.06
C SER A 15 -8.32 -20.48 45.82
N THR A 16 -8.25 -21.59 45.08
CA THR A 16 -8.00 -21.52 43.65
C THR A 16 -9.12 -20.68 43.06
N LEU A 17 -8.87 -19.37 42.90
CA LEU A 17 -9.55 -18.58 41.90
C LEU A 17 -9.04 -19.07 40.53
N VAL A 18 -9.53 -20.25 40.15
CA VAL A 18 -9.83 -20.51 38.75
C VAL A 18 -10.98 -19.55 38.46
N MET A 19 -10.64 -18.32 38.05
CA MET A 19 -11.60 -17.51 37.32
C MET A 19 -11.82 -18.26 36.01
N GLY A 20 -12.92 -19.01 36.00
CA GLY A 20 -13.43 -19.66 34.81
C GLY A 20 -13.54 -18.62 33.71
N GLN A 21 -12.95 -18.95 32.56
CA GLN A 21 -13.27 -18.39 31.26
C GLN A 21 -14.79 -18.22 31.15
N ASN A 22 -15.26 -16.97 31.25
CA ASN A 22 -16.65 -16.63 30.95
C ASN A 22 -16.78 -15.16 30.55
N GLN A 23 -15.85 -14.68 29.72
CA GLN A 23 -16.13 -13.57 28.83
C GLN A 23 -15.67 -13.97 27.44
N GLY A 24 -16.62 -14.04 26.49
CA GLY A 24 -16.28 -14.26 25.09
C GLY A 24 -15.41 -13.13 24.53
N PHE A 25 -15.56 -11.92 25.09
CA PHE A 25 -14.87 -10.69 24.69
C PHE A 25 -14.36 -9.93 25.93
N SER A 26 -13.19 -9.30 25.85
CA SER A 26 -12.65 -8.43 26.91
C SER A 26 -12.91 -6.97 26.59
N ASN A 27 -13.21 -6.12 27.57
CA ASN A 27 -13.33 -4.68 27.34
C ASN A 27 -12.02 -3.96 27.66
N ALA A 28 -11.53 -3.10 26.76
CA ALA A 28 -10.31 -2.33 27.00
C ALA A 28 -10.42 -1.42 28.24
N ALA A 29 -11.63 -0.97 28.59
CA ALA A 29 -11.88 -0.17 29.78
C ALA A 29 -11.51 -0.90 31.09
N ASP A 30 -11.61 -2.24 31.12
CA ASP A 30 -11.24 -3.05 32.28
C ASP A 30 -9.72 -3.01 32.56
N PHE A 31 -8.93 -2.57 31.58
CA PHE A 31 -7.49 -2.37 31.67
C PHE A 31 -7.10 -0.90 31.89
N GLY A 32 -8.09 -0.01 32.03
CA GLY A 32 -7.89 1.43 32.22
C GLY A 32 -7.90 2.28 30.94
N PHE A 33 -8.30 1.71 29.79
CA PHE A 33 -8.39 2.47 28.55
C PHE A 33 -9.62 3.39 28.59
N SER A 34 -9.40 4.71 28.56
CA SER A 34 -10.45 5.71 28.84
C SER A 34 -10.22 7.01 28.07
N PRO A 35 -11.28 7.71 27.61
CA PRO A 35 -11.13 9.03 27.00
C PRO A 35 -10.61 10.09 27.99
N ASP A 36 -10.75 9.82 29.29
CA ASP A 36 -10.33 10.71 30.37
C ASP A 36 -8.85 10.49 30.78
N ALA A 37 -8.22 9.43 30.28
CA ALA A 37 -6.82 9.11 30.57
C ALA A 37 -5.85 9.89 29.67
N SER A 38 -4.60 10.03 30.13
CA SER A 38 -3.51 10.56 29.31
C SER A 38 -3.17 9.63 28.14
N GLY A 39 -2.45 10.15 27.15
CA GLY A 39 -2.02 9.35 26.00
C GLY A 39 -1.10 8.18 26.39
N THR A 40 -0.23 8.37 27.38
CA THR A 40 0.64 7.30 27.89
C THR A 40 -0.11 6.22 28.64
N GLU A 41 -1.06 6.60 29.50
CA GLU A 41 -1.92 5.66 30.23
C GLU A 41 -2.78 4.82 29.27
N ASN A 42 -3.34 5.46 28.24
CA ASN A 42 -4.15 4.78 27.23
C ASN A 42 -3.35 3.76 26.41
N VAL A 43 -2.13 4.11 25.98
CA VAL A 43 -1.27 3.15 25.27
C VAL A 43 -0.94 1.95 26.16
N ALA A 44 -0.58 2.20 27.43
CA ALA A 44 -0.28 1.12 28.36
C ALA A 44 -1.51 0.23 28.65
N ALA A 45 -2.70 0.82 28.79
CA ALA A 45 -3.94 0.10 29.02
C ALA A 45 -4.35 -0.74 27.80
N LEU A 46 -4.32 -0.14 26.60
CA LEU A 46 -4.65 -0.86 25.37
C LEU A 46 -3.64 -1.97 25.09
N GLN A 47 -2.34 -1.75 25.36
CA GLN A 47 -1.32 -2.79 25.25
C GLN A 47 -1.64 -3.99 26.14
N LYS A 48 -1.99 -3.76 27.42
CA LYS A 48 -2.39 -4.84 28.34
C LYS A 48 -3.61 -5.61 27.85
N ALA A 49 -4.57 -4.92 27.24
CA ALA A 49 -5.76 -5.53 26.69
C ALA A 49 -5.43 -6.42 25.48
N VAL A 50 -4.68 -5.93 24.50
CA VAL A 50 -4.30 -6.72 23.30
C VAL A 50 -3.34 -7.85 23.61
N ASP A 51 -2.57 -7.75 24.70
CA ASP A 51 -1.73 -8.84 25.19
C ASP A 51 -2.54 -10.05 25.66
N GLN A 52 -3.84 -9.90 25.94
CA GLN A 52 -4.74 -11.02 26.25
C GLN A 52 -5.16 -11.82 25.02
N THR A 53 -4.94 -11.31 23.80
CA THR A 53 -5.48 -11.86 22.54
C THR A 53 -7.02 -11.96 22.54
N GLY A 54 -7.60 -12.69 21.58
CA GLY A 54 -9.05 -12.80 21.45
C GLY A 54 -9.68 -11.49 20.98
N THR A 55 -10.96 -11.27 21.32
CA THR A 55 -11.65 -10.04 20.93
C THR A 55 -11.63 -9.04 22.07
N ILE A 56 -11.07 -7.87 21.78
CA ILE A 56 -11.02 -6.71 22.66
C ILE A 56 -11.98 -5.65 22.12
N ILE A 57 -12.92 -5.20 22.95
CA ILE A 57 -13.93 -4.21 22.59
C ILE A 57 -13.57 -2.85 23.23
N VAL A 58 -13.69 -1.78 22.46
CA VAL A 58 -13.69 -0.40 22.95
C VAL A 58 -15.09 0.18 22.76
N SER A 59 -15.94 0.12 23.79
CA SER A 59 -17.37 0.44 23.64
C SER A 59 -17.76 1.87 24.02
N LYS A 60 -17.01 2.54 24.91
CA LYS A 60 -17.34 3.90 25.37
C LYS A 60 -16.96 4.91 24.29
N PRO A 61 -17.91 5.67 23.70
CA PRO A 61 -17.59 6.72 22.75
C PRO A 61 -16.69 7.80 23.37
N GLY A 62 -15.83 8.41 22.56
CA GLY A 62 -14.94 9.47 23.02
C GLY A 62 -13.64 9.54 22.23
N THR A 63 -12.91 10.63 22.46
CA THR A 63 -11.56 10.81 21.93
C THR A 63 -10.55 10.29 22.95
N TYR A 64 -9.87 9.20 22.61
CA TYR A 64 -8.82 8.60 23.41
C TYR A 64 -7.48 9.13 22.92
N LYS A 65 -6.79 9.86 23.79
CA LYS A 65 -5.41 10.27 23.51
C LYS A 65 -4.53 9.03 23.43
N VAL A 66 -3.59 9.01 22.48
CA VAL A 66 -2.55 7.97 22.38
C VAL A 66 -1.20 8.65 22.15
N ALA A 67 -0.22 8.33 23.01
CA ALA A 67 1.12 8.92 22.98
C ALA A 67 2.20 7.93 22.49
N GLY A 68 1.81 6.95 21.69
CA GLY A 68 2.70 5.90 21.22
C GLY A 68 1.98 4.80 20.46
N THR A 69 2.76 3.82 20.01
CA THR A 69 2.31 2.67 19.24
C THR A 69 1.77 1.56 20.15
N THR A 70 0.60 1.01 19.82
CA THR A 70 0.12 -0.25 20.40
C THR A 70 0.49 -1.42 19.50
N TYR A 71 1.05 -2.48 20.08
CA TYR A 71 1.54 -3.65 19.36
C TYR A 71 0.56 -4.83 19.46
N ILE A 72 -0.01 -5.24 18.32
CA ILE A 72 -1.03 -6.30 18.23
C ILE A 72 -0.38 -7.63 17.86
N GLY A 73 -0.67 -8.70 18.60
CA GLY A 73 -0.22 -10.05 18.25
C GLY A 73 -1.26 -10.85 17.46
N SER A 74 -0.87 -12.04 17.04
CA SER A 74 -1.76 -13.03 16.42
C SER A 74 -3.05 -13.30 17.21
N ASN A 75 -4.09 -13.78 16.52
CA ASN A 75 -5.37 -14.19 17.09
C ASN A 75 -6.08 -13.07 17.88
N THR A 76 -6.01 -11.84 17.38
CA THR A 76 -6.53 -10.66 18.08
C THR A 76 -7.50 -9.88 17.21
N THR A 77 -8.69 -9.61 17.73
CA THR A 77 -9.65 -8.65 17.17
C THR A 77 -9.70 -7.41 18.05
N LEU A 78 -9.49 -6.23 17.48
CA LEU A 78 -9.82 -4.95 18.10
C LEU A 78 -11.10 -4.41 17.47
N ASP A 79 -12.16 -4.28 18.27
CA ASP A 79 -13.48 -3.82 17.84
C ASP A 79 -13.82 -2.48 18.48
N PHE A 80 -13.74 -1.40 17.69
CA PHE A 80 -14.00 -0.04 18.14
C PHE A 80 -15.47 0.33 17.88
N GLY A 81 -16.19 0.64 18.96
CA GLY A 81 -17.56 1.11 18.90
C GLY A 81 -17.71 2.49 18.25
N ASN A 82 -18.94 2.81 17.86
CA ASN A 82 -19.27 4.08 17.22
C ASN A 82 -18.83 5.29 18.07
N GLY A 83 -18.20 6.26 17.41
CA GLY A 83 -17.75 7.50 18.07
C GLY A 83 -16.46 7.36 18.89
N VAL A 84 -15.74 6.24 18.78
CA VAL A 84 -14.39 6.10 19.32
C VAL A 84 -13.36 6.67 18.34
N ILE A 85 -12.50 7.56 18.82
CA ILE A 85 -11.44 8.18 18.03
C ILE A 85 -10.12 8.04 18.80
N LEU A 86 -9.09 7.49 18.15
CA LEU A 86 -7.72 7.52 18.68
C LEU A 86 -7.04 8.78 18.16
N GLN A 87 -6.74 9.72 19.05
CA GLN A 87 -6.07 10.98 18.72
C GLN A 87 -4.61 10.93 19.15
N LYS A 88 -3.68 11.13 18.20
CA LYS A 88 -2.25 11.20 18.51
C LYS A 88 -1.96 12.44 19.37
N VAL A 89 -1.14 12.28 20.40
CA VAL A 89 -0.66 13.39 21.26
C VAL A 89 0.84 13.27 21.50
N ASN A 90 1.51 14.42 21.61
CA ASN A 90 2.96 14.49 21.82
C ASN A 90 3.32 14.58 23.31
N GLU A 91 2.92 13.59 24.11
CA GLU A 91 3.25 13.57 25.56
C GLU A 91 4.68 13.08 25.82
N VAL A 92 5.19 12.16 24.99
CA VAL A 92 6.51 11.52 25.15
C VAL A 92 7.39 11.59 23.89
N GLY A 93 7.03 12.43 22.93
CA GLY A 93 7.68 12.54 21.63
C GLY A 93 6.78 12.15 20.46
N PRO A 94 7.15 12.56 19.22
CA PRO A 94 6.43 12.12 18.03
C PRO A 94 6.66 10.63 17.79
N PHE A 95 5.64 9.96 17.24
CA PHE A 95 5.68 8.55 16.87
C PHE A 95 4.90 8.35 15.56
N SER A 96 5.18 7.27 14.84
CA SER A 96 4.55 6.99 13.56
C SER A 96 3.20 6.29 13.73
N HIS A 97 3.21 5.04 14.19
CA HIS A 97 2.04 4.17 14.11
C HIS A 97 1.14 4.30 15.35
N VAL A 98 -0.18 4.37 15.16
CA VAL A 98 -1.12 4.11 16.26
C VAL A 98 -1.17 2.61 16.55
N LEU A 99 -1.20 1.79 15.50
CA LEU A 99 -1.18 0.32 15.58
C LEU A 99 -0.08 -0.26 14.69
N LEU A 100 0.65 -1.24 15.24
CA LEU A 100 1.62 -2.08 14.54
C LEU A 100 1.49 -3.53 15.01
N ASN A 101 1.68 -4.55 14.17
CA ASN A 101 1.73 -5.92 14.67
C ASN A 101 3.09 -6.25 15.32
N LYS A 102 3.11 -7.11 16.34
CA LYS A 102 4.32 -7.47 17.10
C LYS A 102 5.42 -8.05 16.20
N GLY A 103 5.03 -8.92 15.29
CA GLY A 103 5.88 -9.61 14.34
C GLY A 103 6.62 -8.69 13.37
N ALA A 104 6.13 -7.46 13.15
CA ALA A 104 6.82 -6.46 12.34
C ALA A 104 8.22 -6.12 12.88
N LEU A 105 8.40 -6.16 14.21
CA LEU A 105 9.66 -5.82 14.88
C LEU A 105 10.73 -6.91 14.71
N THR A 106 10.29 -8.16 14.51
CA THR A 106 11.14 -9.35 14.47
C THR A 106 11.13 -10.06 13.12
N LYS A 107 10.35 -9.55 12.16
CA LYS A 107 10.09 -10.19 10.86
C LYS A 107 9.54 -11.61 10.98
N THR A 108 8.64 -11.80 11.94
CA THR A 108 7.91 -13.05 12.15
C THR A 108 6.45 -12.82 11.81
N TYR A 109 5.80 -13.81 11.21
CA TYR A 109 4.39 -13.68 10.86
C TYR A 109 3.51 -13.60 12.11
N ASP A 110 2.66 -12.58 12.16
CA ASP A 110 1.42 -12.63 12.94
C ASP A 110 0.26 -13.06 12.06
N GLU A 111 -0.69 -13.80 12.63
CA GLU A 111 -1.82 -14.36 11.88
C GLU A 111 -3.17 -14.06 12.56
N HIS A 112 -4.25 -13.99 11.78
CA HIS A 112 -5.63 -13.84 12.29
C HIS A 112 -5.85 -12.55 13.10
N ILE A 113 -5.50 -11.41 12.49
CA ILE A 113 -5.70 -10.08 13.09
C ILE A 113 -6.90 -9.40 12.45
N THR A 114 -7.78 -8.81 13.26
CA THR A 114 -8.91 -8.00 12.79
C THR A 114 -8.94 -6.66 13.52
N VAL A 115 -9.09 -5.57 12.77
CA VAL A 115 -9.32 -4.22 13.30
C VAL A 115 -10.62 -3.69 12.71
N ARG A 116 -11.60 -3.38 13.56
CA ARG A 116 -12.94 -2.92 13.15
C ARG A 116 -13.28 -1.54 13.71
N GLY A 117 -13.84 -0.68 12.87
CA GLY A 117 -14.43 0.59 13.29
C GLY A 117 -13.44 1.65 13.79
N LEU A 118 -12.13 1.42 13.61
CA LEU A 118 -11.11 2.35 14.11
C LEU A 118 -11.15 3.68 13.37
N GLN A 119 -11.27 4.77 14.12
CA GLN A 119 -11.00 6.13 13.63
C GLN A 119 -9.72 6.68 14.26
N VAL A 120 -8.83 7.22 13.43
CA VAL A 120 -7.62 7.92 13.84
C VAL A 120 -7.75 9.42 13.53
N SER A 121 -7.30 10.25 14.47
CA SER A 121 -6.95 11.66 14.23
C SER A 121 -5.45 11.83 14.38
N VAL A 122 -4.79 12.23 13.29
CA VAL A 122 -3.34 12.48 13.24
C VAL A 122 -2.97 13.68 14.12
N ASN A 123 -3.85 14.68 14.23
CA ASN A 123 -3.69 15.81 15.16
C ASN A 123 -2.33 16.53 15.02
N GLY A 124 -1.86 16.68 13.77
CA GLY A 124 -0.58 17.30 13.45
C GLY A 124 0.67 16.51 13.85
N LEU A 125 0.54 15.30 14.40
CA LEU A 125 1.67 14.45 14.79
C LEU A 125 2.05 13.50 13.65
N ASP A 126 3.01 13.92 12.83
CA ASP A 126 3.38 13.23 11.60
C ASP A 126 4.88 12.91 11.58
N LEU A 127 5.23 11.65 11.80
CA LEU A 127 6.61 11.15 11.82
C LEU A 127 6.75 10.07 10.76
N VAL A 128 7.74 10.18 9.87
CA VAL A 128 7.91 9.26 8.74
C VAL A 128 7.93 7.79 9.21
N PHE A 129 8.89 7.39 10.05
CA PHE A 129 8.94 6.07 10.68
C PHE A 129 9.85 6.13 11.92
N ASN A 130 9.66 5.24 12.90
CA ASN A 130 10.56 5.08 14.04
C ASN A 130 10.89 3.60 14.38
N GLU A 131 9.96 2.66 14.22
CA GLU A 131 10.17 1.26 14.60
C GLU A 131 10.79 0.40 13.48
N VAL A 132 10.24 0.49 12.27
CA VAL A 132 10.62 -0.36 11.14
C VAL A 132 11.00 0.54 9.97
N PHE A 133 12.25 0.40 9.48
CA PHE A 133 12.73 1.15 8.33
C PHE A 133 11.82 0.93 7.11
N GLY A 134 11.32 2.02 6.54
CA GLY A 134 10.45 1.97 5.35
C GLY A 134 8.96 1.77 5.62
N LEU A 135 8.56 1.47 6.87
CA LEU A 135 7.15 1.30 7.25
C LEU A 135 6.61 2.60 7.86
N ARG A 136 5.56 3.19 7.25
CA ARG A 136 5.12 4.58 7.56
C ARG A 136 3.60 4.84 7.56
N GLY A 137 2.77 3.85 7.90
CA GLY A 137 1.31 4.04 7.99
C GLY A 137 0.85 4.66 9.31
N GLN A 138 -0.34 5.27 9.36
CA GLN A 138 -1.01 5.61 10.64
C GLN A 138 -1.39 4.32 11.37
N ILE A 139 -1.86 3.33 10.63
CA ILE A 139 -1.81 1.92 11.03
C ILE A 139 -0.92 1.18 10.05
N ALA A 140 -0.10 0.26 10.57
CA ALA A 140 0.83 -0.48 9.74
C ALA A 140 0.90 -1.95 10.14
N PHE A 141 1.10 -2.81 9.14
CA PHE A 141 1.25 -4.24 9.34
C PHE A 141 2.38 -4.78 8.46
N PHE A 142 3.24 -5.59 9.03
CA PHE A 142 4.41 -6.14 8.35
C PHE A 142 4.68 -7.57 8.82
N TYR A 143 4.87 -8.50 7.88
CA TYR A 143 4.84 -9.94 8.15
C TYR A 143 3.51 -10.36 8.81
N VAL A 144 2.44 -10.39 8.01
CA VAL A 144 1.10 -10.70 8.51
C VAL A 144 0.35 -11.66 7.58
N LYS A 145 -0.46 -12.56 8.13
CA LYS A 145 -1.42 -13.37 7.37
C LYS A 145 -2.84 -13.28 7.91
N ASP A 146 -3.85 -13.37 7.05
CA ASP A 146 -5.27 -13.25 7.44
C ASP A 146 -5.52 -11.97 8.26
N LEU A 147 -5.25 -10.82 7.63
CA LEU A 147 -5.46 -9.49 8.20
C LEU A 147 -6.75 -8.90 7.66
N LYS A 148 -7.60 -8.39 8.56
CA LYS A 148 -8.84 -7.68 8.23
C LYS A 148 -8.82 -6.29 8.84
N ILE A 149 -9.01 -5.27 8.00
CA ILE A 149 -9.17 -3.88 8.42
C ILE A 149 -10.52 -3.41 7.87
N GLU A 150 -11.50 -3.22 8.74
CA GLU A 150 -12.88 -2.95 8.37
C GLU A 150 -13.36 -1.65 9.02
N GLY A 151 -13.97 -0.74 8.28
CA GLY A 151 -14.53 0.49 8.85
C GLY A 151 -13.46 1.51 9.26
N PHE A 152 -12.24 1.46 8.73
CA PHE A 152 -11.17 2.39 9.12
C PHE A 152 -11.40 3.80 8.60
N ARG A 153 -11.14 4.82 9.44
CA ARG A 153 -11.31 6.24 9.11
C ARG A 153 -10.09 7.04 9.52
N CYS A 154 -9.54 7.83 8.60
CA CYS A 154 -8.51 8.83 8.90
C CYS A 154 -8.73 10.04 8.01
N LYS A 155 -9.13 11.17 8.59
CA LYS A 155 -9.64 12.35 7.83
C LYS A 155 -8.67 13.53 7.81
N ASP A 156 -7.54 13.40 8.48
CA ASP A 156 -6.49 14.41 8.64
C ASP A 156 -5.11 13.83 8.36
N ILE A 157 -4.99 12.94 7.35
CA ILE A 157 -3.69 12.42 6.91
C ILE A 157 -2.79 13.61 6.52
N MET A 158 -1.59 13.64 7.06
CA MET A 158 -0.62 14.71 6.84
C MET A 158 0.25 14.37 5.60
N THR A 159 1.54 14.74 5.55
CA THR A 159 2.38 14.59 4.33
C THR A 159 3.50 13.55 4.48
N ALA A 160 3.74 13.06 5.70
CA ALA A 160 4.82 12.14 6.02
C ALA A 160 4.36 10.70 6.26
N GLN A 161 3.07 10.41 6.44
CA GLN A 161 2.60 9.05 6.68
C GLN A 161 1.40 8.67 5.82
N PHE A 162 1.29 7.38 5.50
CA PHE A 162 0.15 6.81 4.77
C PHE A 162 -1.03 6.56 5.70
N GLY A 163 -2.25 6.45 5.19
CA GLY A 163 -3.40 6.03 6.01
C GLY A 163 -3.21 4.60 6.54
N ILE A 164 -3.12 3.63 5.62
CA ILE A 164 -2.85 2.21 5.90
C ILE A 164 -1.58 1.82 5.17
N HIS A 165 -0.64 1.14 5.84
CA HIS A 165 0.54 0.54 5.19
C HIS A 165 0.67 -0.95 5.52
N VAL A 166 0.58 -1.83 4.53
CA VAL A 166 0.81 -3.27 4.72
C VAL A 166 1.91 -3.78 3.78
N CYS A 167 2.88 -4.53 4.30
CA CYS A 167 3.95 -5.15 3.51
C CYS A 167 4.27 -6.57 3.99
N THR A 168 4.79 -7.41 3.11
CA THR A 168 5.02 -8.85 3.34
C THR A 168 3.79 -9.51 3.97
N PHE A 169 2.70 -9.54 3.21
CA PHE A 169 1.41 -10.06 3.65
C PHE A 169 0.90 -11.25 2.83
N GLU A 170 -0.01 -12.00 3.43
CA GLU A 170 -0.83 -12.99 2.75
C GLU A 170 -2.27 -12.94 3.25
N ASP A 171 -3.28 -13.03 2.37
CA ASP A 171 -4.70 -12.98 2.76
C ASP A 171 -5.09 -11.67 3.49
N LEU A 172 -5.11 -10.57 2.74
CA LEU A 172 -5.45 -9.24 3.23
C LEU A 172 -6.86 -8.81 2.81
N ILE A 173 -7.68 -8.36 3.77
CA ILE A 173 -8.95 -7.66 3.51
C ILE A 173 -8.87 -6.26 4.11
N ILE A 174 -9.10 -5.26 3.26
CA ILE A 174 -9.40 -3.90 3.68
C ILE A 174 -10.79 -3.56 3.15
N ASP A 175 -11.74 -3.24 4.01
CA ASP A 175 -13.13 -3.01 3.64
C ASP A 175 -13.70 -1.77 4.34
N ASP A 176 -14.59 -1.06 3.65
CA ASP A 176 -15.26 0.15 4.13
C ASP A 176 -14.25 1.13 4.75
N THR A 177 -13.56 1.93 3.93
CA THR A 177 -12.58 2.91 4.43
C THR A 177 -12.85 4.32 3.92
N ILE A 178 -12.55 5.33 4.75
CA ILE A 178 -12.59 6.74 4.32
C ILE A 178 -11.27 7.41 4.72
N LEU A 179 -10.52 7.84 3.70
CA LEU A 179 -9.17 8.36 3.85
C LEU A 179 -9.07 9.72 3.18
N LYS A 180 -8.69 10.74 3.97
CA LYS A 180 -8.57 12.12 3.50
C LYS A 180 -7.28 12.74 4.00
N GLY A 181 -6.62 13.51 3.14
CA GLY A 181 -5.47 14.32 3.53
C GLY A 181 -4.34 14.40 2.50
N GLY A 182 -3.15 14.76 2.97
CA GLY A 182 -2.02 15.17 2.15
C GLY A 182 -1.20 14.05 1.53
N LYS A 183 -1.42 12.80 1.94
CA LYS A 183 -0.59 11.65 1.56
C LYS A 183 -1.43 10.42 1.19
N ASP A 184 -0.75 9.34 0.82
CA ASP A 184 -1.31 8.12 0.29
C ASP A 184 -2.38 7.53 1.23
N GLY A 185 -3.50 7.08 0.66
CA GLY A 185 -4.57 6.44 1.43
C GLY A 185 -4.14 5.04 1.88
N ILE A 186 -4.11 4.11 0.95
CA ILE A 186 -3.71 2.71 1.19
C ILE A 186 -2.42 2.42 0.44
N HIS A 187 -1.40 1.95 1.17
CA HIS A 187 -0.09 1.65 0.62
C HIS A 187 0.28 0.19 0.86
N LEU A 188 0.45 -0.57 -0.22
CA LEU A 188 0.86 -1.97 -0.19
C LEU A 188 2.27 -2.14 -0.73
N GLY A 189 3.12 -2.77 0.07
CA GLY A 189 4.36 -3.41 -0.37
C GLY A 189 4.10 -4.85 -0.83
N ARG A 190 5.16 -5.67 -0.92
CA ARG A 190 5.06 -7.06 -1.42
C ARG A 190 4.00 -7.88 -0.67
N GLY A 191 3.29 -8.77 -1.36
CA GLY A 191 2.28 -9.63 -0.73
C GLY A 191 1.38 -10.35 -1.73
N ASN A 192 0.56 -11.26 -1.22
CA ASN A 192 -0.25 -12.17 -2.04
C ASN A 192 -1.68 -12.28 -1.51
N ARG A 193 -2.66 -12.44 -2.41
CA ARG A 193 -4.09 -12.65 -2.09
C ARG A 193 -4.67 -11.51 -1.26
N PHE A 194 -5.23 -10.50 -1.93
CA PHE A 194 -5.82 -9.35 -1.24
C PHE A 194 -7.13 -8.90 -1.84
N ARG A 195 -7.96 -8.27 -1.01
CA ARG A 195 -9.14 -7.52 -1.43
C ARG A 195 -9.17 -6.16 -0.73
N ILE A 196 -9.26 -5.09 -1.52
CA ILE A 196 -9.59 -3.75 -1.04
C ILE A 196 -10.98 -3.42 -1.56
N SER A 197 -11.94 -3.13 -0.68
CA SER A 197 -13.31 -2.86 -1.07
C SER A 197 -13.92 -1.66 -0.35
N ASN A 198 -14.91 -1.02 -0.98
CA ASN A 198 -15.74 0.03 -0.39
C ASN A 198 -14.91 1.21 0.17
N ALA A 199 -13.89 1.65 -0.57
CA ALA A 199 -12.96 2.69 -0.12
C ALA A 199 -13.29 4.06 -0.74
N VAL A 200 -13.20 5.11 0.07
CA VAL A 200 -13.42 6.50 -0.34
C VAL A 200 -12.15 7.31 -0.09
N PHE A 201 -11.65 7.96 -1.14
CA PHE A 201 -10.41 8.71 -1.12
C PHE A 201 -10.65 10.20 -1.41
N GLU A 202 -10.17 11.05 -0.51
CA GLU A 202 -9.96 12.49 -0.73
C GLU A 202 -8.49 12.83 -0.40
N THR A 203 -7.58 12.10 -1.04
CA THR A 203 -6.12 12.28 -0.88
C THR A 203 -5.55 13.22 -1.96
N ILE A 204 -4.49 13.96 -1.59
CA ILE A 204 -3.68 14.81 -2.49
C ILE A 204 -2.64 13.98 -3.27
N ASP A 205 -1.96 13.09 -2.56
CA ASP A 205 -1.06 12.08 -3.13
C ASP A 205 -1.88 10.86 -3.56
N ASP A 206 -1.28 9.68 -3.69
CA ASP A 206 -1.97 8.49 -4.19
C ASP A 206 -3.26 8.14 -3.41
N GLY A 207 -4.34 7.75 -4.09
CA GLY A 207 -5.47 7.09 -3.41
C GLY A 207 -5.01 5.74 -2.86
N LEU A 208 -4.40 4.97 -3.74
CA LEU A 208 -3.88 3.64 -3.51
C LEU A 208 -2.50 3.49 -4.15
N ALA A 209 -1.60 2.77 -3.48
CA ALA A 209 -0.27 2.47 -3.98
C ALA A 209 -0.02 0.96 -3.89
N LEU A 210 0.21 0.32 -5.03
CA LEU A 210 0.73 -1.05 -5.16
C LEU A 210 2.21 -0.94 -5.52
N ASN A 211 3.05 -0.71 -4.51
CA ASN A 211 4.44 -0.37 -4.70
C ASN A 211 5.37 -1.54 -4.37
N ALA A 212 5.68 -2.34 -5.37
CA ALA A 212 6.53 -3.53 -5.25
C ALA A 212 8.03 -3.19 -4.98
N HIS A 213 8.48 -1.98 -5.31
CA HIS A 213 9.84 -1.46 -5.06
C HIS A 213 9.87 -0.20 -4.16
N ASP A 214 9.36 0.92 -4.66
CA ASP A 214 9.23 2.21 -3.95
C ASP A 214 10.52 2.95 -3.56
N TYR A 215 10.37 4.10 -2.90
CA TYR A 215 11.41 4.87 -2.22
C TYR A 215 11.99 4.09 -1.04
N ALA A 216 13.25 4.36 -0.68
CA ALA A 216 13.95 3.69 0.42
C ALA A 216 13.15 3.69 1.72
N THR A 217 12.50 4.82 2.01
CA THR A 217 11.77 5.09 3.24
C THR A 217 10.27 4.79 3.15
N SER A 218 9.80 4.19 2.06
CA SER A 218 8.36 3.97 1.81
C SER A 218 7.99 2.51 1.61
N ASN A 219 8.96 1.58 1.68
CA ASN A 219 8.68 0.16 1.67
C ASN A 219 9.78 -0.63 2.40
N PRO A 220 9.44 -1.44 3.43
CA PRO A 220 10.44 -2.19 4.20
C PRO A 220 11.04 -3.37 3.43
N GLU A 221 10.30 -3.99 2.50
CA GLU A 221 10.75 -5.13 1.68
C GLU A 221 10.22 -5.08 0.25
N LEU A 222 10.98 -5.65 -0.68
CA LEU A 222 10.73 -5.61 -2.12
C LEU A 222 10.27 -6.98 -2.62
N GLY A 223 9.35 -7.00 -3.58
CA GLY A 223 8.84 -8.22 -4.17
C GLY A 223 7.47 -8.06 -4.80
N TRP A 224 6.91 -9.17 -5.30
CA TRP A 224 5.65 -9.14 -6.04
C TRP A 224 4.45 -8.78 -5.15
N ILE A 225 3.52 -8.02 -5.74
CA ILE A 225 2.15 -7.84 -5.24
C ILE A 225 1.24 -8.60 -6.19
N GLU A 226 0.51 -9.58 -5.69
CA GLU A 226 -0.18 -10.51 -6.59
C GLU A 226 -1.52 -11.06 -6.12
N ASN A 227 -2.34 -11.44 -7.11
CA ASN A 227 -3.60 -12.17 -6.96
C ASN A 227 -4.62 -11.40 -6.12
N GLY A 228 -4.93 -10.16 -6.53
CA GLY A 228 -5.79 -9.27 -5.75
C GLY A 228 -6.92 -8.61 -6.52
N VAL A 229 -7.85 -8.07 -5.75
CA VAL A 229 -8.99 -7.30 -6.26
C VAL A 229 -9.07 -5.97 -5.51
N VAL A 230 -9.19 -4.87 -6.24
CA VAL A 230 -9.57 -3.55 -5.72
C VAL A 230 -10.93 -3.24 -6.30
N GLU A 231 -11.97 -3.12 -5.45
CA GLU A 231 -13.33 -2.94 -5.95
C GLU A 231 -14.17 -1.92 -5.20
N LYS A 232 -15.13 -1.29 -5.88
CA LYS A 232 -16.08 -0.35 -5.27
C LYS A 232 -15.33 0.77 -4.55
N CYS A 233 -14.52 1.52 -5.29
CA CYS A 233 -13.76 2.63 -4.73
C CYS A 233 -14.13 3.95 -5.39
N TRP A 234 -14.11 5.02 -4.61
CA TRP A 234 -14.41 6.39 -5.05
C TRP A 234 -13.20 7.29 -4.83
N ASP A 235 -12.71 7.90 -5.91
CA ASP A 235 -11.74 8.99 -5.87
C ASP A 235 -12.49 10.31 -6.00
N LEU A 236 -12.89 10.86 -4.85
CA LEU A 236 -13.77 12.01 -4.79
C LEU A 236 -13.05 13.28 -5.24
N ARG A 237 -13.83 14.18 -5.83
CA ARG A 237 -13.33 15.49 -6.24
C ARG A 237 -12.86 16.29 -5.03
N GLY A 238 -11.78 17.03 -5.20
CA GLY A 238 -11.31 18.03 -4.24
C GLY A 238 -10.70 19.22 -4.96
N ASP A 239 -10.62 20.35 -4.25
CA ASP A 239 -10.09 21.62 -4.79
C ASP A 239 -8.58 21.78 -4.61
N GLN A 240 -7.91 20.70 -4.22
CA GLN A 240 -6.50 20.68 -3.85
C GLN A 240 -5.60 20.50 -5.09
N LYS A 241 -4.40 21.07 -5.05
CA LYS A 241 -3.38 20.80 -6.07
C LYS A 241 -2.88 19.37 -5.93
N LEU A 242 -3.20 18.54 -6.92
CA LEU A 242 -2.93 17.11 -6.91
C LEU A 242 -1.44 16.82 -7.16
N VAL A 243 -0.95 15.76 -6.54
CA VAL A 243 0.43 15.26 -6.71
C VAL A 243 0.45 13.83 -7.23
N GLY A 244 -0.37 12.96 -6.64
CA GLY A 244 -0.38 11.53 -6.96
C GLY A 244 -1.45 11.11 -7.95
N TYR A 245 -1.71 9.81 -7.96
CA TYR A 245 -2.60 9.06 -8.86
C TYR A 245 -3.84 8.54 -8.11
N PHE A 246 -4.87 8.05 -8.80
CA PHE A 246 -5.84 7.22 -8.08
C PHE A 246 -5.13 5.95 -7.57
N CYS A 247 -4.43 5.25 -8.46
CA CYS A 247 -3.62 4.10 -8.12
C CYS A 247 -2.23 4.18 -8.75
N ARG A 248 -1.18 4.10 -7.92
CA ARG A 248 0.20 3.88 -8.36
C ARG A 248 0.53 2.39 -8.36
N ILE A 249 1.23 1.93 -9.38
CA ILE A 249 1.57 0.52 -9.58
C ILE A 249 3.05 0.44 -9.98
N LEU A 250 3.92 0.29 -8.98
CA LEU A 250 5.35 0.51 -9.13
C LEU A 250 6.13 -0.80 -9.11
N ALA A 251 6.84 -1.08 -10.20
CA ALA A 251 7.73 -2.23 -10.31
C ALA A 251 9.17 -1.86 -9.93
N GLY A 252 10.08 -2.85 -9.86
CA GLY A 252 11.52 -2.58 -9.79
C GLY A 252 12.39 -3.78 -10.19
N GLY A 253 13.67 -3.54 -10.47
CA GLY A 253 14.65 -4.56 -10.83
C GLY A 253 16.06 -4.16 -10.45
N TRP A 254 16.84 -5.11 -9.96
CA TRP A 254 18.20 -4.87 -9.46
C TRP A 254 19.15 -6.03 -9.79
N ILE A 255 20.43 -5.86 -9.47
CA ILE A 255 21.51 -6.81 -9.79
C ILE A 255 22.29 -7.21 -8.54
N ASP A 256 23.18 -8.18 -8.70
CA ASP A 256 24.21 -8.45 -7.70
C ASP A 256 25.15 -7.25 -7.54
N TRP A 257 25.57 -7.02 -6.30
CA TRP A 257 26.61 -6.06 -5.98
C TRP A 257 27.91 -6.45 -6.68
N LYS A 258 28.59 -5.44 -7.22
CA LYS A 258 29.95 -5.56 -7.78
C LYS A 258 30.79 -4.38 -7.32
N GLU A 259 32.08 -4.65 -7.12
CA GLU A 259 33.03 -3.62 -6.74
C GLU A 259 33.05 -2.49 -7.79
N GLY A 260 33.02 -1.26 -7.29
CA GLY A 260 33.03 -0.05 -8.08
C GLY A 260 31.69 0.32 -8.73
N MET A 261 30.57 -0.36 -8.40
CA MET A 261 29.27 -0.01 -8.95
C MET A 261 28.78 1.37 -8.48
N GLU A 262 28.09 2.06 -9.38
CA GLU A 262 27.47 3.34 -9.07
C GLU A 262 26.06 3.15 -8.55
N VAL A 263 25.77 3.76 -7.41
CA VAL A 263 24.46 3.70 -6.75
C VAL A 263 24.00 5.07 -6.29
N GLN A 264 22.69 5.24 -6.18
CA GLN A 264 22.03 6.46 -5.73
C GLN A 264 20.88 6.12 -4.77
N GLN A 265 20.18 7.15 -4.30
CA GLN A 265 19.05 6.98 -3.38
C GLN A 265 18.05 5.91 -3.86
N ALA A 266 17.66 5.03 -2.94
CA ALA A 266 16.69 3.96 -3.11
C ALA A 266 17.10 2.78 -4.03
N ASP A 267 18.29 2.79 -4.63
CA ASP A 267 18.81 1.62 -5.36
C ASP A 267 18.83 0.39 -4.46
N ALA A 268 18.44 -0.74 -5.04
CA ALA A 268 18.55 -2.06 -4.42
C ALA A 268 19.70 -2.86 -5.06
N VAL A 269 20.34 -3.73 -4.28
CA VAL A 269 21.38 -4.67 -4.76
C VAL A 269 21.29 -5.98 -3.99
N VAL A 270 21.65 -7.09 -4.64
CA VAL A 270 21.84 -8.39 -3.96
C VAL A 270 23.29 -8.52 -3.52
N SER A 271 23.53 -8.84 -2.25
CA SER A 271 24.86 -9.17 -1.74
C SER A 271 24.78 -10.24 -0.66
N ASN A 272 25.65 -11.24 -0.71
CA ASN A 272 25.74 -12.31 0.29
C ASN A 272 24.39 -12.95 0.66
N GLY A 273 23.56 -13.22 -0.36
CA GLY A 273 22.22 -13.81 -0.18
C GLY A 273 21.18 -12.88 0.47
N ARG A 274 21.36 -11.56 0.40
CA ARG A 274 20.44 -10.56 0.97
C ARG A 274 20.23 -9.40 -0.01
N VAL A 275 19.11 -8.70 0.12
CA VAL A 275 18.91 -7.42 -0.58
C VAL A 275 19.27 -6.28 0.35
N TYR A 276 20.06 -5.34 -0.18
CA TYR A 276 20.40 -4.09 0.48
C TYR A 276 19.82 -2.91 -0.30
N ARG A 277 19.45 -1.85 0.40
CA ARG A 277 19.00 -0.60 -0.21
C ARG A 277 19.88 0.57 0.21
N VAL A 278 20.07 1.52 -0.69
CA VAL A 278 20.73 2.79 -0.38
C VAL A 278 19.73 3.73 0.30
N ASN A 279 20.12 4.28 1.45
CA ASN A 279 19.41 5.34 2.15
C ASN A 279 20.24 6.64 2.19
N ALA A 280 20.17 7.40 1.12
CA ALA A 280 20.82 8.69 0.91
C ALA A 280 19.78 9.85 0.84
N GLN A 281 20.29 11.08 0.75
CA GLN A 281 19.43 12.23 0.48
C GLN A 281 18.93 12.20 -0.98
N PRO A 282 17.71 12.67 -1.25
CA PRO A 282 17.13 12.69 -2.60
C PRO A 282 17.61 13.91 -3.41
N ASP A 283 18.92 14.12 -3.47
CA ASP A 283 19.58 15.25 -4.13
C ASP A 283 20.21 14.90 -5.49
N GLY A 284 20.16 13.61 -5.87
CA GLY A 284 20.74 13.11 -7.12
C GLY A 284 22.21 12.72 -7.02
N THR A 285 22.77 12.71 -5.81
CA THR A 285 24.14 12.22 -5.59
C THR A 285 24.27 10.77 -6.00
N VAL A 286 25.30 10.50 -6.81
CA VAL A 286 25.74 9.16 -7.20
C VAL A 286 27.00 8.81 -6.41
N TYR A 287 26.98 7.64 -5.78
CA TYR A 287 28.06 7.09 -4.98
C TYR A 287 28.72 5.94 -5.71
N LYS A 288 30.01 5.74 -5.45
CA LYS A 288 30.75 4.57 -5.92
C LYS A 288 30.96 3.61 -4.76
N SER A 289 30.39 2.41 -4.83
CA SER A 289 30.56 1.38 -3.81
C SER A 289 31.79 0.52 -4.10
N ALA A 290 32.83 0.66 -3.28
CA ALA A 290 34.04 -0.16 -3.34
C ALA A 290 34.00 -1.30 -2.31
N THR A 291 33.28 -1.12 -1.21
CA THR A 291 33.18 -2.06 -0.11
C THR A 291 31.84 -2.80 -0.15
N ARG A 292 31.89 -4.14 -0.20
CA ARG A 292 30.71 -5.00 -0.26
C ARG A 292 29.88 -4.94 1.03
N PRO A 293 28.57 -4.65 0.99
CA PRO A 293 27.72 -4.79 2.17
C PRO A 293 27.49 -6.28 2.48
N THR A 294 27.76 -6.68 3.72
CA THR A 294 27.59 -8.07 4.21
C THR A 294 26.94 -8.16 5.59
N HIS A 295 26.61 -7.03 6.22
CA HIS A 295 25.99 -6.99 7.54
C HIS A 295 24.59 -7.64 7.51
N THR A 296 24.22 -8.31 8.58
CA THR A 296 23.01 -9.15 8.63
C THR A 296 21.76 -8.41 9.12
N LYS A 297 21.89 -7.17 9.60
CA LYS A 297 20.78 -6.34 10.09
C LYS A 297 21.11 -4.86 10.15
N GLY A 298 20.08 -4.03 10.11
CA GLY A 298 20.17 -2.59 10.34
C GLY A 298 20.81 -1.85 9.17
N ILE A 299 21.50 -0.75 9.51
CA ILE A 299 22.11 0.18 8.57
C ILE A 299 23.61 0.23 8.86
N VAL A 300 24.44 0.09 7.83
CA VAL A 300 25.89 0.29 7.93
C VAL A 300 26.34 1.26 6.85
N GLU A 301 27.16 2.23 7.24
CA GLU A 301 27.77 3.16 6.30
C GLU A 301 29.08 2.59 5.76
N LEU A 302 29.16 2.43 4.43
CA LEU A 302 30.35 1.98 3.70
C LEU A 302 30.55 2.91 2.51
N ASP A 303 31.76 3.42 2.30
CA ASP A 303 32.07 4.35 1.20
C ASP A 303 31.18 5.63 1.19
N GLY A 304 30.70 6.07 2.35
CA GLY A 304 29.73 7.17 2.49
C GLY A 304 28.29 6.79 2.09
N ILE A 305 28.02 5.52 1.84
CA ILE A 305 26.71 4.97 1.47
C ILE A 305 26.10 4.30 2.70
N LYS A 306 24.92 4.75 3.11
CA LYS A 306 24.14 4.08 4.15
C LYS A 306 23.40 2.90 3.53
N TRP A 307 23.99 1.72 3.64
CA TRP A 307 23.39 0.47 3.21
C TRP A 307 22.44 -0.05 4.27
N VAL A 308 21.20 -0.30 3.89
CA VAL A 308 20.17 -0.90 4.75
C VAL A 308 19.96 -2.34 4.33
N MET A 309 20.14 -3.31 5.25
CA MET A 309 19.75 -4.70 5.00
C MET A 309 18.22 -4.81 5.09
N VAL A 310 17.55 -5.10 3.97
CA VAL A 310 16.08 -5.08 3.91
C VAL A 310 15.43 -6.46 3.88
N GLN A 311 16.00 -7.49 3.27
CA GLN A 311 15.42 -8.85 3.26
C GLN A 311 16.46 -9.94 2.98
N GLU A 312 16.18 -11.16 3.44
CA GLU A 312 17.01 -12.35 3.20
C GLU A 312 16.48 -13.24 2.06
N ASP A 313 15.19 -13.15 1.73
CA ASP A 313 14.62 -13.77 0.53
C ASP A 313 15.02 -12.95 -0.71
N VAL A 314 16.00 -13.46 -1.46
CA VAL A 314 16.54 -12.79 -2.65
C VAL A 314 15.55 -12.88 -3.81
N GLN A 315 15.13 -11.71 -4.25
CA GLN A 315 14.47 -11.48 -5.54
C GLN A 315 15.36 -10.55 -6.37
N TYR A 316 15.20 -10.54 -7.70
CA TYR A 316 15.90 -9.60 -8.59
C TYR A 316 14.94 -8.64 -9.31
N VAL A 317 13.64 -8.95 -9.27
CA VAL A 317 12.57 -8.16 -9.87
C VAL A 317 11.36 -8.16 -8.97
N ALA A 318 10.62 -7.08 -9.02
CA ALA A 318 9.38 -6.87 -8.32
C ALA A 318 8.38 -6.18 -9.25
N GLY A 319 7.10 -6.41 -9.03
CA GLY A 319 6.03 -5.82 -9.84
C GLY A 319 4.67 -6.26 -9.34
N VAL A 320 3.64 -5.96 -10.14
CA VAL A 320 2.26 -6.28 -9.82
C VAL A 320 1.72 -7.25 -10.86
N ARG A 321 1.03 -8.31 -10.41
CA ARG A 321 0.45 -9.30 -11.32
C ARG A 321 -0.89 -9.86 -10.87
N ASN A 322 -1.75 -10.20 -11.82
CA ASN A 322 -3.06 -10.82 -11.58
C ASN A 322 -3.92 -9.94 -10.64
N VAL A 323 -4.05 -8.66 -10.97
CA VAL A 323 -4.84 -7.71 -10.17
C VAL A 323 -5.99 -7.17 -11.01
N THR A 324 -7.19 -7.22 -10.43
CA THR A 324 -8.40 -6.65 -11.02
C THR A 324 -8.84 -5.41 -10.25
N PHE A 325 -9.02 -4.30 -10.96
CA PHE A 325 -9.72 -3.12 -10.49
C PHE A 325 -11.15 -3.19 -11.00
N ARG A 326 -12.15 -3.14 -10.12
CA ARG A 326 -13.57 -3.29 -10.46
C ARG A 326 -14.43 -2.21 -9.83
N ASP A 327 -15.44 -1.70 -10.55
CA ASP A 327 -16.42 -0.76 -9.97
C ASP A 327 -15.73 0.47 -9.34
N ILE A 328 -14.86 1.15 -10.10
CA ILE A 328 -14.10 2.31 -9.62
C ILE A 328 -14.69 3.59 -10.18
N TYR A 329 -14.88 4.61 -9.33
CA TYR A 329 -15.49 5.89 -9.68
C TYR A 329 -14.49 7.03 -9.49
N LEU A 330 -14.20 7.74 -10.57
CA LEU A 330 -13.09 8.70 -10.65
C LEU A 330 -13.63 10.12 -10.89
N GLU A 331 -13.83 10.89 -9.82
CA GLU A 331 -14.32 12.28 -9.90
C GLU A 331 -13.20 13.32 -9.95
N LYS A 332 -11.98 12.92 -9.57
CA LYS A 332 -10.82 13.78 -9.49
C LYS A 332 -10.01 13.74 -10.79
N PRO A 333 -9.67 14.88 -11.41
CA PRO A 333 -8.94 14.92 -12.67
C PRO A 333 -7.43 14.72 -12.45
N ARG A 334 -6.99 13.50 -12.16
CA ARG A 334 -5.58 13.07 -12.12
C ARG A 334 -5.38 11.83 -12.99
N THR A 335 -4.13 11.48 -13.26
CA THR A 335 -3.84 10.19 -13.90
C THR A 335 -4.43 9.07 -13.04
N SER A 336 -5.32 8.27 -13.62
CA SER A 336 -6.10 7.31 -12.83
C SER A 336 -5.21 6.16 -12.37
N PHE A 337 -4.50 5.53 -13.29
CA PHE A 337 -3.63 4.40 -13.00
C PHE A 337 -2.24 4.65 -13.58
N SER A 338 -1.23 4.65 -12.71
CA SER A 338 0.17 4.84 -13.10
C SER A 338 0.94 3.53 -12.96
N ILE A 339 1.17 2.87 -14.09
CA ILE A 339 1.96 1.64 -14.22
C ILE A 339 3.40 2.09 -14.45
N HIS A 340 4.21 2.14 -13.39
CA HIS A 340 5.35 3.05 -13.32
C HIS A 340 6.70 2.38 -12.98
N PHE A 341 7.76 3.10 -13.32
CA PHE A 341 9.10 2.97 -12.79
C PHE A 341 9.65 4.34 -12.44
N ASP A 342 10.17 4.48 -11.22
CA ASP A 342 10.95 5.64 -10.84
C ASP A 342 12.31 5.64 -11.51
N ASN A 343 12.68 6.78 -12.08
CA ASN A 343 14.03 7.07 -12.51
C ASN A 343 14.33 8.57 -12.29
N GLY A 344 14.79 8.91 -11.09
CA GLY A 344 15.15 10.28 -10.72
C GLY A 344 15.87 10.37 -9.38
N LYS A 345 16.02 11.58 -8.86
CA LYS A 345 16.76 11.83 -7.61
C LYS A 345 16.16 11.18 -6.35
N TRP A 346 14.87 10.87 -6.38
CA TRP A 346 14.15 10.26 -5.25
C TRP A 346 14.28 8.74 -5.23
N SER A 347 14.43 8.13 -6.41
CA SER A 347 14.51 6.69 -6.58
C SER A 347 14.91 6.31 -8.00
N ARG A 348 15.68 5.21 -8.12
CA ARG A 348 15.88 4.45 -9.34
C ARG A 348 15.38 3.03 -9.10
N SER A 349 14.15 2.78 -9.57
CA SER A 349 13.47 1.50 -9.39
C SER A 349 14.04 0.39 -10.27
N TYR A 350 14.68 0.73 -11.39
CA TYR A 350 15.35 -0.21 -12.28
C TYR A 350 16.84 0.12 -12.38
N TYR A 351 17.68 -0.79 -11.88
CA TYR A 351 19.12 -0.70 -12.04
C TYR A 351 19.53 -1.10 -13.47
N PRO A 352 20.38 -0.33 -14.18
CA PRO A 352 20.82 -0.67 -15.53
C PRO A 352 21.43 -2.08 -15.63
N GLY A 353 20.90 -2.88 -16.56
CA GLY A 353 21.33 -4.27 -16.78
C GLY A 353 20.64 -5.30 -15.88
N ALA A 354 19.72 -4.90 -15.00
CA ALA A 354 18.87 -5.83 -14.28
C ALA A 354 17.98 -6.65 -15.22
N GLN A 355 17.46 -7.76 -14.71
CA GLN A 355 16.37 -8.45 -15.38
C GLN A 355 15.18 -7.48 -15.50
N ILE A 356 14.59 -7.40 -16.69
CA ILE A 356 13.47 -6.50 -16.97
C ILE A 356 12.24 -6.97 -16.18
N PRO A 357 11.74 -6.17 -15.21
CA PRO A 357 10.50 -6.48 -14.51
C PRO A 357 9.33 -6.27 -15.45
N MET A 358 8.42 -7.23 -15.52
CA MET A 358 7.22 -7.14 -16.36
C MET A 358 6.00 -7.28 -15.48
N GLN A 359 5.18 -6.23 -15.42
CA GLN A 359 3.86 -6.28 -14.81
C GLN A 359 2.94 -7.19 -15.62
N LYS A 360 1.98 -7.86 -14.97
CA LYS A 360 1.20 -8.89 -15.67
C LYS A 360 -0.30 -8.89 -15.38
N GLN A 361 -1.10 -9.12 -16.42
CA GLN A 361 -2.52 -9.42 -16.28
C GLN A 361 -3.27 -8.41 -15.41
N LEU A 362 -3.22 -7.13 -15.80
CA LEU A 362 -3.99 -6.08 -15.11
C LEU A 362 -5.35 -5.91 -15.81
N VAL A 363 -6.42 -5.96 -15.01
CA VAL A 363 -7.80 -5.84 -15.48
C VAL A 363 -8.44 -4.61 -14.87
N PHE A 364 -9.11 -3.82 -15.70
CA PHE A 364 -9.84 -2.61 -15.36
C PHE A 364 -11.29 -2.78 -15.81
N ASP A 365 -12.13 -3.25 -14.90
CA ASP A 365 -13.51 -3.65 -15.16
C ASP A 365 -14.49 -2.65 -14.54
N ASN A 366 -15.48 -2.20 -15.30
CA ASN A 366 -16.48 -1.25 -14.82
C ASN A 366 -15.89 0.02 -14.18
N ILE A 367 -14.88 0.62 -14.82
CA ILE A 367 -14.32 1.90 -14.37
C ILE A 367 -15.16 3.05 -14.91
N ARG A 368 -15.50 4.02 -14.07
CA ARG A 368 -16.31 5.19 -14.40
C ARG A 368 -15.48 6.45 -14.24
N VAL A 369 -15.03 7.02 -15.37
CA VAL A 369 -14.37 8.33 -15.41
C VAL A 369 -15.45 9.42 -15.38
N LEU A 370 -15.54 10.16 -14.27
CA LEU A 370 -16.59 11.14 -14.04
C LEU A 370 -16.10 12.57 -14.27
N HIS A 371 -14.80 12.84 -14.13
CA HIS A 371 -14.21 14.15 -14.39
C HIS A 371 -14.07 14.48 -15.89
N GLU A 372 -14.01 15.77 -16.22
CA GLU A 372 -13.76 16.24 -17.60
C GLU A 372 -12.28 16.46 -17.95
N GLY A 373 -11.38 16.29 -16.97
CA GLY A 373 -9.94 16.45 -17.17
C GLY A 373 -9.36 15.57 -18.27
N THR A 374 -8.26 16.02 -18.86
CA THR A 374 -7.56 15.36 -19.98
C THR A 374 -6.37 14.50 -19.54
N ASN A 375 -6.16 14.35 -18.24
CA ASN A 375 -5.11 13.48 -17.71
C ASN A 375 -5.33 12.04 -18.19
N GLU A 376 -4.24 11.30 -18.38
CA GLU A 376 -4.33 9.95 -18.91
C GLU A 376 -5.13 9.01 -17.98
N PHE A 377 -5.91 8.11 -18.58
CA PHE A 377 -6.54 7.03 -17.83
C PHE A 377 -5.47 6.05 -17.32
N LEU A 378 -4.55 5.67 -18.21
CA LEU A 378 -3.41 4.80 -17.90
C LEU A 378 -2.12 5.47 -18.34
N GLY A 379 -1.22 5.73 -17.38
CA GLY A 379 0.17 6.07 -17.64
C GLY A 379 1.03 4.81 -17.56
N VAL A 380 1.83 4.50 -18.59
CA VAL A 380 2.61 3.27 -18.67
C VAL A 380 4.07 3.59 -18.96
N ASP A 381 4.91 3.45 -17.93
CA ASP A 381 6.33 3.79 -17.94
C ASP A 381 7.23 2.56 -17.69
N THR A 382 6.65 1.36 -17.77
CA THR A 382 7.26 0.07 -17.44
C THR A 382 6.66 -1.05 -18.31
N PRO A 383 7.38 -2.16 -18.56
CA PRO A 383 6.86 -3.30 -19.29
C PRO A 383 5.63 -3.92 -18.63
N ILE A 384 4.63 -4.21 -19.45
CA ILE A 384 3.42 -4.91 -19.07
C ILE A 384 2.97 -5.86 -20.17
N ASP A 385 2.58 -7.08 -19.83
CA ASP A 385 2.18 -8.08 -20.83
C ASP A 385 0.78 -7.81 -21.42
N VAL A 386 -0.21 -7.60 -20.56
CA VAL A 386 -1.64 -7.55 -20.89
C VAL A 386 -2.33 -6.50 -20.05
N ILE A 387 -3.06 -5.63 -20.73
CA ILE A 387 -4.02 -4.69 -20.15
C ILE A 387 -5.40 -5.08 -20.69
N THR A 388 -6.35 -5.32 -19.80
CA THR A 388 -7.75 -5.53 -20.17
C THR A 388 -8.61 -4.42 -19.59
N ILE A 389 -9.36 -3.73 -20.44
CA ILE A 389 -10.37 -2.74 -20.04
C ILE A 389 -11.74 -3.27 -20.47
N SER A 390 -12.65 -3.44 -19.52
CA SER A 390 -13.96 -4.01 -19.77
C SER A 390 -15.07 -3.21 -19.13
N ASN A 391 -16.25 -3.18 -19.75
CA ASN A 391 -17.49 -2.65 -19.16
C ASN A 391 -17.39 -1.22 -18.61
N SER A 392 -16.43 -0.45 -19.10
CA SER A 392 -16.04 0.84 -18.52
C SER A 392 -16.73 2.01 -19.22
N SER A 393 -16.65 3.20 -18.62
CA SER A 393 -17.08 4.46 -19.22
C SER A 393 -15.93 5.45 -19.15
N LEU A 394 -15.35 5.73 -20.32
CA LEU A 394 -14.18 6.58 -20.49
C LEU A 394 -14.58 7.94 -21.06
N LYS A 395 -13.81 8.97 -20.70
CA LYS A 395 -13.94 10.34 -21.22
C LYS A 395 -12.68 10.73 -22.00
N ASN A 396 -12.06 11.86 -21.68
CA ASN A 396 -11.03 12.49 -22.51
C ASN A 396 -9.61 11.90 -22.34
N GLY A 397 -9.40 10.99 -21.39
CA GLY A 397 -8.09 10.39 -21.09
C GLY A 397 -7.93 8.98 -21.65
N GLY A 398 -6.88 8.73 -22.42
CA GLY A 398 -6.53 7.41 -22.97
C GLY A 398 -5.33 6.75 -22.27
N ILE A 399 -4.61 5.90 -23.00
CA ILE A 399 -3.42 5.18 -22.54
C ILE A 399 -2.17 5.86 -23.10
N LYS A 400 -1.22 6.21 -22.23
CA LYS A 400 0.03 6.85 -22.61
C LYS A 400 1.24 6.02 -22.21
N PHE A 401 1.98 5.55 -23.19
CA PHE A 401 3.26 4.86 -23.01
C PHE A 401 4.43 5.86 -23.08
N ARG A 402 5.27 5.88 -22.04
CA ARG A 402 6.45 6.74 -21.97
C ARG A 402 7.71 5.96 -21.66
N SER A 403 8.82 6.43 -22.21
CA SER A 403 10.13 5.89 -21.87
C SER A 403 10.63 6.57 -20.60
N ASN A 404 10.96 5.76 -19.59
CA ASN A 404 11.72 6.20 -18.43
C ASN A 404 13.24 6.31 -18.71
N LYS A 405 13.68 5.98 -19.94
CA LYS A 405 15.08 5.93 -20.41
C LYS A 405 16.02 4.98 -19.65
N ALA A 406 15.56 4.33 -18.59
CA ALA A 406 16.34 3.40 -17.78
C ALA A 406 16.47 2.02 -18.46
N MET A 407 15.50 1.66 -19.30
CA MET A 407 15.48 0.41 -20.08
C MET A 407 15.48 0.67 -21.57
N THR A 408 16.01 -0.31 -22.31
CA THR A 408 16.03 -0.33 -23.78
C THR A 408 14.98 -1.25 -24.38
N ASP A 409 14.37 -2.14 -23.60
CA ASP A 409 13.34 -3.08 -24.03
C ASP A 409 12.12 -3.00 -23.10
N TYR A 410 10.98 -2.60 -23.66
CA TYR A 410 9.71 -2.46 -22.95
C TYR A 410 8.78 -3.67 -23.14
N ARG A 411 9.25 -4.70 -23.85
CA ARG A 411 8.52 -5.92 -24.25
C ARG A 411 7.21 -5.62 -25.02
N PRO A 412 6.65 -6.59 -25.74
CA PRO A 412 5.32 -6.43 -26.33
C PRO A 412 4.22 -6.26 -25.26
N THR A 413 3.20 -5.45 -25.57
CA THR A 413 1.98 -5.33 -24.75
C THR A 413 0.75 -5.65 -25.57
N LYS A 414 -0.16 -6.45 -25.02
CA LYS A 414 -1.49 -6.70 -25.58
C LYS A 414 -2.51 -5.87 -24.82
N ILE A 415 -3.37 -5.18 -25.55
CA ILE A 415 -4.46 -4.37 -24.99
C ILE A 415 -5.77 -4.90 -25.53
N ASN A 416 -6.70 -5.22 -24.63
CA ASN A 416 -8.05 -5.62 -24.96
C ASN A 416 -9.04 -4.63 -24.35
N ILE A 417 -9.87 -4.00 -25.18
CA ILE A 417 -10.91 -3.04 -24.74
C ILE A 417 -12.27 -3.50 -25.25
N TYR A 418 -13.19 -3.85 -24.35
CA TYR A 418 -14.50 -4.34 -24.78
C TYR A 418 -15.65 -3.90 -23.87
N GLY A 419 -16.86 -3.83 -24.43
CA GLY A 419 -18.05 -3.43 -23.67
C GLY A 419 -17.93 -2.01 -23.08
N THR A 420 -17.05 -1.17 -23.63
CA THR A 420 -16.72 0.14 -23.06
C THR A 420 -17.47 1.26 -23.78
N VAL A 421 -17.97 2.21 -23.00
CA VAL A 421 -18.63 3.42 -23.47
C VAL A 421 -17.60 4.55 -23.57
N PHE A 422 -17.51 5.17 -24.75
CA PHE A 422 -16.65 6.33 -25.01
C PHE A 422 -17.49 7.60 -25.06
N ASN A 423 -17.27 8.50 -24.10
CA ASN A 423 -18.04 9.73 -23.91
C ASN A 423 -17.32 10.99 -24.41
N ALA A 424 -16.16 10.86 -25.06
CA ALA A 424 -15.50 12.01 -25.66
C ALA A 424 -16.36 12.57 -26.79
N GLU A 425 -16.59 13.89 -26.81
CA GLU A 425 -17.45 14.52 -27.81
C GLU A 425 -16.86 14.47 -29.23
N LYS A 426 -15.53 14.42 -29.33
CA LYS A 426 -14.75 14.49 -30.58
C LYS A 426 -13.62 13.45 -30.57
N SER A 427 -12.51 13.77 -31.23
CA SER A 427 -11.30 12.94 -31.24
C SER A 427 -10.77 12.66 -29.84
N MET A 428 -10.51 11.38 -29.55
CA MET A 428 -9.85 10.91 -28.34
C MET A 428 -8.53 10.25 -28.69
N ASN A 429 -7.44 10.68 -28.06
CA ASN A 429 -6.17 9.97 -28.12
C ASN A 429 -6.27 8.69 -27.28
N LEU A 430 -6.66 7.58 -27.91
CA LEU A 430 -6.85 6.30 -27.24
C LEU A 430 -5.52 5.71 -26.80
N ILE A 431 -4.51 5.74 -27.69
CA ILE A 431 -3.15 5.32 -27.38
C ILE A 431 -2.16 6.36 -27.89
N GLU A 432 -1.28 6.81 -27.01
CA GLU A 432 -0.08 7.57 -27.34
C GLU A 432 1.16 6.76 -26.96
N ASN A 433 1.99 6.39 -27.92
CA ASN A 433 3.27 5.73 -27.67
C ASN A 433 4.45 6.64 -28.01
N THR A 434 5.29 6.90 -27.01
CA THR A 434 6.56 7.61 -27.18
C THR A 434 7.78 6.71 -26.96
N VAL A 435 7.56 5.41 -26.74
CA VAL A 435 8.62 4.43 -26.51
C VAL A 435 9.11 3.88 -27.84
N GLU A 436 10.41 3.98 -28.08
CA GLU A 436 11.07 3.45 -29.27
C GLU A 436 10.95 1.93 -29.35
N ASN A 437 10.68 1.39 -30.54
CA ASN A 437 10.57 -0.04 -30.81
C ASN A 437 9.50 -0.80 -29.99
N LYS A 438 8.64 -0.07 -29.26
CA LYS A 438 7.55 -0.68 -28.48
C LYS A 438 6.55 -1.34 -29.43
N ILE A 439 6.21 -2.59 -29.13
CA ILE A 439 5.17 -3.35 -29.84
C ILE A 439 3.90 -3.35 -29.00
N ILE A 440 2.79 -2.91 -29.59
CA ILE A 440 1.46 -2.91 -28.97
C ILE A 440 0.48 -3.61 -29.91
N ASP A 441 -0.26 -4.59 -29.41
CA ASP A 441 -1.38 -5.19 -30.12
C ASP A 441 -2.69 -4.73 -29.47
N LEU A 442 -3.44 -3.87 -30.15
CA LEU A 442 -4.73 -3.33 -29.70
C LEU A 442 -5.88 -4.13 -30.32
N ASN A 443 -6.73 -4.70 -29.47
CA ASN A 443 -8.00 -5.29 -29.85
C ASN A 443 -9.15 -4.54 -29.17
N THR A 444 -10.15 -4.12 -29.95
CA THR A 444 -11.39 -3.53 -29.41
C THR A 444 -12.63 -4.23 -29.97
N SER A 445 -13.66 -4.42 -29.16
CA SER A 445 -14.92 -5.03 -29.60
C SER A 445 -16.13 -4.69 -28.70
N ASN A 446 -17.33 -4.65 -29.29
CA ASN A 446 -18.59 -4.40 -28.60
C ASN A 446 -18.60 -3.08 -27.80
N ASN A 447 -17.96 -2.04 -28.34
CA ASN A 447 -17.91 -0.72 -27.70
C ASN A 447 -19.04 0.20 -28.18
N ILE A 448 -19.35 1.22 -27.37
CA ILE A 448 -20.39 2.22 -27.67
C ILE A 448 -19.73 3.59 -27.72
N GLU A 449 -19.97 4.32 -28.81
CA GLU A 449 -19.58 5.71 -29.00
C GLU A 449 -20.80 6.58 -28.73
N VAL A 450 -20.71 7.53 -27.79
CA VAL A 450 -21.88 8.35 -27.41
C VAL A 450 -22.13 9.49 -28.41
N SER A 451 -21.06 10.06 -28.96
CA SER A 451 -21.11 11.14 -29.94
C SER A 451 -20.97 10.58 -31.35
N ASP A 452 -21.81 11.06 -32.29
CA ASP A 452 -21.67 10.76 -33.72
C ASP A 452 -20.35 11.31 -34.32
N ASP A 453 -19.76 12.32 -33.66
CA ASP A 453 -18.49 12.96 -34.05
C ASP A 453 -17.26 12.30 -33.39
N PHE A 454 -17.45 11.22 -32.63
CA PHE A 454 -16.34 10.52 -31.96
C PHE A 454 -15.36 9.91 -32.97
N SER A 455 -14.07 9.98 -32.65
CA SER A 455 -13.02 9.30 -33.41
C SER A 455 -11.83 8.94 -32.52
N ALA A 456 -11.44 7.67 -32.51
CA ALA A 456 -10.27 7.22 -31.77
C ALA A 456 -8.99 7.45 -32.58
N ILE A 457 -7.97 8.01 -31.93
CA ILE A 457 -6.64 8.25 -32.49
C ILE A 457 -5.61 7.35 -31.80
N VAL A 458 -4.75 6.74 -32.60
CA VAL A 458 -3.59 5.97 -32.14
C VAL A 458 -2.32 6.58 -32.72
N SER A 459 -1.41 6.98 -31.84
CA SER A 459 -0.12 7.59 -32.20
C SER A 459 1.01 6.60 -31.89
N PRO A 460 1.54 5.87 -32.90
CA PRO A 460 2.54 4.83 -32.68
C PRO A 460 3.93 5.37 -32.30
N GLY A 461 4.21 6.65 -32.59
CA GLY A 461 5.55 7.22 -32.44
C GLY A 461 6.58 6.41 -33.21
N ASN A 462 7.71 6.09 -32.55
CA ASN A 462 8.77 5.24 -33.10
C ASN A 462 8.56 3.74 -32.75
N GLY A 463 7.37 3.36 -32.32
CA GLY A 463 6.98 1.97 -32.08
C GLY A 463 6.10 1.40 -33.20
N LYS A 464 5.59 0.19 -32.97
CA LYS A 464 4.63 -0.48 -33.85
C LYS A 464 3.36 -0.79 -33.08
N ILE A 465 2.22 -0.37 -33.63
CA ILE A 465 0.91 -0.71 -33.10
C ILE A 465 0.12 -1.51 -34.15
N THR A 466 -0.22 -2.75 -33.83
CA THR A 466 -1.16 -3.57 -34.59
C THR A 466 -2.57 -3.31 -34.07
N ILE A 467 -3.53 -3.03 -34.94
CA ILE A 467 -4.88 -2.60 -34.55
C ILE A 467 -5.92 -3.53 -35.18
N ASN A 468 -6.79 -4.06 -34.34
CA ASN A 468 -8.02 -4.75 -34.70
C ASN A 468 -9.16 -4.10 -33.89
N SER A 469 -9.92 -3.19 -34.50
CA SER A 469 -10.78 -2.25 -33.76
C SER A 469 -12.15 -2.09 -34.38
N ASP A 470 -13.15 -2.06 -33.52
CA ASP A 470 -14.54 -1.70 -33.81
C ASP A 470 -14.83 -0.21 -33.61
N LEU A 471 -13.83 0.61 -33.27
CA LEU A 471 -13.98 2.05 -33.03
C LEU A 471 -13.79 2.89 -34.30
N THR A 472 -14.64 3.89 -34.48
CA THR A 472 -14.54 4.93 -35.50
C THR A 472 -13.16 5.60 -35.43
N GLY A 473 -12.56 5.87 -36.59
CA GLY A 473 -11.16 6.33 -36.72
C GLY A 473 -10.12 5.20 -36.80
N LEU A 474 -10.44 4.00 -36.33
CA LEU A 474 -9.52 2.84 -36.30
C LEU A 474 -10.02 1.60 -37.06
N LYS A 475 -11.31 1.56 -37.45
CA LYS A 475 -11.86 0.54 -38.36
C LYS A 475 -11.04 0.49 -39.65
N LYS A 476 -10.58 -0.70 -40.03
CA LYS A 476 -9.93 -0.97 -41.33
C LYS A 476 -10.78 -1.91 -42.16
#